data_AF-A0A8S3SHU9-F1
#
_entry.id   AF-A0A8S3SHU9-F1
#
_cell.length_a   1.000
_cell.length_b   1.000
_cell.length_c   1.000
_cell.angle_alpha   90.00
_cell.angle_beta   90.00
_cell.angle_gamma   90.00
#
_symmetry.space_group_name_H-M   'P 1'
#
loop_
_entity.id
_entity.type
_entity.pdbx_description
1 polymer ?
#
loop_
_entity_poly.entity_id
_entity_poly.type
_entity_poly.pdbx_seq_one_letter_code
_entity_poly.pdbx_strand_id
1 'polypeptide(L)'
;MLEGKVNSDICFQPNQNFIGIKMPYIVATPNETVPITIRNLTDKNISLRKGTNLGTAVEIDDVLENQNPEQNSITSRQINKDGNHSKKTEEVCQNMPENLKDLFERSKENLNEKECIQLAQLLIKFKNTFSVNDLDIGHSTKIKHRIDTGTSEKNTLRFSKEKRMKRTPLGF
;
A
#
# COMPACT_ATOMS: atom_id res chain seq x y z
N MET A 1 21.40 -34.31 23.45
CA MET A 1 21.53 -34.35 21.98
C MET A 1 20.12 -34.40 21.43
N LEU A 2 19.63 -33.32 20.83
CA LEU A 2 18.33 -33.27 20.16
C LEU A 2 18.65 -33.23 18.66
N GLU A 3 18.33 -34.32 17.96
CA GLU A 3 18.42 -34.39 16.50
C GLU A 3 17.28 -33.56 15.91
N GLY A 4 17.56 -32.29 15.59
CA GLY A 4 16.67 -31.45 14.79
C GLY A 4 16.76 -31.87 13.33
N LYS A 5 15.80 -32.69 12.88
CA LYS A 5 15.66 -33.03 11.47
C LYS A 5 15.10 -31.81 10.75
N VAL A 6 15.98 -31.01 10.15
CA VAL A 6 15.59 -29.83 9.36
C VAL A 6 14.98 -30.32 8.05
N ASN A 7 13.66 -30.50 8.04
CA ASN A 7 12.89 -30.64 6.81
C ASN A 7 12.60 -29.21 6.32
N SER A 8 13.57 -28.61 5.62
CA SER A 8 13.39 -27.26 5.06
C SER A 8 12.37 -27.31 3.91
N ASP A 9 11.19 -26.73 4.11
CA ASP A 9 10.20 -26.56 3.05
C ASP A 9 10.60 -25.41 2.13
N ILE A 10 10.06 -25.36 0.91
CA ILE A 10 10.36 -24.30 -0.06
C ILE A 10 9.14 -23.42 -0.28
N CYS A 11 9.29 -22.11 -0.09
CA CYS A 11 8.30 -21.10 -0.49
C CYS A 11 8.59 -20.59 -1.89
N PHE A 12 7.66 -20.76 -2.82
CA PHE A 12 7.62 -19.99 -4.05
C PHE A 12 7.00 -18.61 -3.79
N GLN A 13 7.81 -17.57 -3.99
CA GLN A 13 7.41 -16.17 -3.91
C GLN A 13 7.19 -15.62 -5.33
N PRO A 14 5.94 -15.36 -5.75
CA PRO A 14 5.64 -14.90 -7.10
C PRO A 14 6.14 -13.47 -7.33
N ASN A 15 6.63 -13.23 -8.54
CA ASN A 15 6.98 -11.90 -9.00
C ASN A 15 5.71 -11.08 -9.28
N GLN A 16 5.57 -9.92 -8.62
CA GLN A 16 4.40 -9.07 -8.75
C GLN A 16 4.44 -8.11 -9.95
N ASN A 17 5.48 -8.18 -10.79
CA ASN A 17 5.66 -7.28 -11.93
C ASN A 17 4.72 -7.60 -13.11
N PHE A 18 3.99 -8.72 -13.08
CA PHE A 18 3.02 -9.05 -14.12
C PHE A 18 1.72 -8.27 -13.94
N ILE A 19 1.52 -7.27 -14.79
CA ILE A 19 0.26 -6.52 -14.83
C ILE A 19 -0.86 -7.46 -15.24
N GLY A 20 -1.90 -7.53 -14.41
CA GLY A 20 -3.10 -8.32 -14.71
C GLY A 20 -2.99 -9.81 -14.41
N ILE A 21 -1.84 -10.32 -13.98
CA ILE A 21 -1.69 -11.71 -13.54
C ILE A 21 -1.58 -11.76 -12.02
N LYS A 22 -2.25 -12.73 -11.39
CA LYS A 22 -2.03 -13.12 -10.00
C LYS A 22 -1.54 -14.55 -9.90
N MET A 23 -0.58 -14.74 -9.01
CA MET A 23 -0.04 -16.04 -8.62
C MET A 23 -0.04 -16.07 -7.08
N PRO A 24 -0.43 -17.18 -6.45
CA PRO A 24 -0.35 -17.31 -5.01
C PRO A 24 1.10 -17.59 -4.57
N TYR A 25 1.34 -17.38 -3.28
CA TYR A 25 2.48 -18.01 -2.62
C TYR A 25 2.20 -19.50 -2.49
N ILE A 26 3.22 -20.31 -2.72
CA ILE A 26 3.10 -21.78 -2.65
C ILE A 26 4.18 -22.27 -1.71
N VAL A 27 3.82 -23.16 -0.79
CA VAL A 27 4.77 -23.90 0.02
C VAL A 27 4.81 -25.32 -0.53
N ALA A 28 6.01 -25.84 -0.75
CA ALA A 28 6.23 -27.18 -1.29
C ALA A 28 7.22 -27.92 -0.39
N THR A 29 6.92 -29.19 -0.13
CA THR A 29 7.84 -30.05 0.60
C THR A 29 8.97 -30.54 -0.33
N PRO A 30 10.17 -30.85 0.20
CA PRO A 30 11.24 -31.43 -0.61
C PRO A 30 10.77 -32.72 -1.29
N ASN A 31 10.93 -32.80 -2.62
CA ASN A 31 10.51 -33.89 -3.50
C ASN A 31 9.03 -33.92 -3.90
N GLU A 32 8.24 -32.91 -3.57
CA GLU A 32 6.88 -32.76 -4.07
C GLU A 32 6.82 -31.91 -5.34
N THR A 33 6.04 -32.36 -6.33
CA THR A 33 5.74 -31.56 -7.52
C THR A 33 4.45 -30.78 -7.30
N VAL A 34 4.56 -29.51 -6.95
CA VAL A 34 3.41 -28.63 -6.73
C VAL A 34 3.16 -27.74 -7.97
N PRO A 35 1.95 -27.74 -8.55
CA PRO A 35 1.65 -26.91 -9.72
C PRO A 35 1.55 -25.43 -9.33
N ILE A 36 2.23 -24.56 -10.09
CA ILE A 36 2.07 -23.11 -9.96
C ILE A 36 0.77 -22.69 -10.65
N THR A 37 -0.17 -22.16 -9.86
CA THR A 37 -1.44 -21.66 -10.39
C THR A 37 -1.32 -20.19 -10.79
N ILE A 38 -1.80 -19.87 -11.99
CA ILE A 38 -1.73 -18.53 -12.57
C ILE A 38 -3.14 -18.09 -12.95
N ARG A 39 -3.59 -16.95 -12.45
CA ARG A 39 -4.88 -16.36 -12.79
C ARG A 39 -4.70 -15.06 -13.56
N ASN A 40 -5.25 -15.01 -14.77
CA ASN A 40 -5.42 -13.76 -15.51
C ASN A 40 -6.64 -13.03 -14.95
N LEU A 41 -6.44 -11.83 -14.41
CA LEU A 41 -7.49 -10.95 -13.89
C LEU A 41 -7.97 -9.92 -14.93
N THR A 42 -7.50 -10.02 -16.17
CA THR A 42 -7.91 -9.15 -17.26
C THR A 42 -8.80 -9.90 -18.26
N ASP A 43 -9.46 -9.13 -19.10
CA ASP A 43 -10.24 -9.59 -20.25
C ASP A 43 -9.39 -9.82 -21.51
N LYS A 44 -8.07 -9.62 -21.42
CA LYS A 44 -7.14 -9.73 -22.55
C LYS A 44 -6.28 -10.97 -22.43
N ASN A 45 -5.87 -11.51 -23.58
CA ASN A 45 -4.88 -12.60 -23.61
C ASN A 45 -3.51 -12.08 -23.18
N ILE A 46 -2.89 -12.79 -22.23
CA ILE A 46 -1.52 -12.50 -21.77
C ILE A 46 -0.61 -13.66 -22.14
N SER A 47 0.47 -13.39 -22.87
CA SER A 47 1.43 -14.41 -23.30
C SER A 47 2.61 -14.51 -22.33
N LEU A 48 2.77 -15.65 -21.68
CA LEU A 48 3.96 -15.99 -20.90
C LEU A 48 4.93 -16.77 -21.78
N ARG A 49 6.14 -16.23 -21.99
CA ARG A 49 7.16 -16.88 -22.84
C ARG A 49 8.01 -17.84 -22.01
N LYS A 50 8.58 -18.86 -22.64
CA LYS A 50 9.61 -19.70 -22.01
C LYS A 50 10.76 -18.80 -21.50
N GLY A 51 11.24 -19.07 -20.28
CA GLY A 51 12.28 -18.25 -19.64
C GLY A 51 11.76 -17.02 -18.90
N THR A 52 10.44 -16.79 -18.89
CA THR A 52 9.84 -15.73 -18.07
C THR A 52 10.06 -16.04 -16.58
N ASN A 53 10.63 -15.10 -15.83
CA ASN A 53 10.83 -15.24 -14.39
C ASN A 53 9.50 -15.04 -13.66
N LEU A 54 8.91 -16.14 -13.17
CA LEU A 54 7.63 -16.13 -12.45
C LEU A 54 7.77 -15.76 -10.96
N GLY A 55 8.97 -15.85 -10.39
CA GLY A 55 9.19 -15.70 -8.96
C GLY A 55 10.51 -16.30 -8.47
N THR A 56 10.69 -16.30 -7.16
CA THR A 56 11.87 -16.85 -6.46
C THR A 56 11.45 -17.94 -5.50
N ALA A 57 12.19 -19.05 -5.48
CA ALA A 57 12.06 -20.08 -4.45
C ALA A 57 12.98 -19.75 -3.27
N VAL A 58 12.46 -19.87 -2.04
CA VAL A 58 13.19 -19.55 -0.80
C VAL A 58 12.94 -20.69 0.18
N GLU A 59 13.99 -21.23 0.80
CA GLU A 59 13.88 -22.23 1.86
C GLU A 59 13.23 -21.60 3.11
N ILE A 60 12.41 -22.40 3.80
CA ILE A 60 11.69 -22.03 5.01
C ILE A 60 12.09 -23.00 6.10
N ASP A 61 12.38 -22.45 7.29
CA ASP A 61 12.74 -23.25 8.46
C ASP A 61 11.52 -23.90 9.12
N ASP A 62 10.40 -23.17 9.23
CA ASP A 62 9.16 -23.65 9.84
C ASP A 62 7.90 -23.06 9.16
N VAL A 63 6.87 -23.88 8.99
CA VAL A 63 5.53 -23.46 8.56
C VAL A 63 4.63 -23.34 9.78
N LEU A 64 4.22 -22.12 10.13
CA LEU A 64 3.29 -21.90 11.23
C LEU A 64 1.87 -22.33 10.83
N GLU A 65 1.37 -23.42 11.44
CA GLU A 65 -0.05 -23.78 11.34
C GLU A 65 -0.88 -22.78 12.15
N ASN A 66 -1.69 -21.97 11.45
CA ASN A 66 -2.58 -21.02 12.12
C ASN A 66 -3.68 -21.78 12.87
N GLN A 67 -3.62 -21.78 14.20
CA GLN A 67 -4.78 -22.10 15.02
C GLN A 67 -5.78 -20.94 14.92
N ASN A 68 -7.00 -21.28 14.49
CA ASN A 68 -8.21 -20.46 14.35
C ASN A 68 -8.34 -19.55 13.09
N PRO A 69 -9.24 -19.87 12.13
CA PRO A 69 -9.40 -19.15 10.87
C PRO A 69 -10.19 -17.82 10.95
N GLU A 70 -10.74 -17.43 12.11
CA GLU A 70 -11.69 -16.31 12.18
C GLU A 70 -11.07 -14.91 12.35
N GLN A 71 -9.76 -14.76 12.51
CA GLN A 71 -9.13 -13.44 12.72
C GLN A 71 -8.05 -13.07 11.70
N ASN A 72 -7.71 -13.96 10.76
CA ASN A 72 -6.64 -13.71 9.81
C ASN A 72 -7.21 -13.16 8.49
N SER A 73 -7.27 -11.83 8.41
CA SER A 73 -7.29 -11.14 7.11
C SER A 73 -6.17 -11.70 6.22
N ILE A 74 -6.55 -12.10 4.99
CA ILE A 74 -5.80 -12.96 4.06
C ILE A 74 -4.58 -12.22 3.44
N THR A 75 -3.83 -11.43 4.21
CA THR A 75 -2.71 -10.62 3.68
C THR A 75 -1.61 -10.34 4.71
N SER A 76 -1.33 -11.27 5.63
CA SER A 76 -0.18 -11.12 6.54
C SER A 76 1.05 -11.86 6.00
N ARG A 77 1.96 -11.11 5.37
CA ARG A 77 3.37 -11.53 5.23
C ARG A 77 4.10 -11.10 6.50
N GLN A 78 4.30 -12.01 7.45
CA GLN A 78 5.33 -11.81 8.47
C GLN A 78 6.67 -12.25 7.89
N ILE A 79 7.54 -11.28 7.66
CA ILE A 79 8.94 -11.53 7.34
C ILE A 79 9.64 -11.53 8.70
N ASN A 80 10.03 -12.70 9.19
CA ASN A 80 11.03 -12.76 10.26
C ASN A 80 12.32 -12.23 9.63
N LYS A 81 12.66 -10.98 9.95
CA LYS A 81 14.02 -10.51 9.74
C LYS A 81 14.84 -11.11 10.86
N ASP A 82 15.60 -12.16 10.55
CA ASP A 82 16.64 -12.65 11.44
C ASP A 82 17.59 -11.51 11.82
N GLY A 83 17.98 -11.53 13.09
CA GLY A 83 19.11 -10.76 13.60
C GLY A 83 18.72 -9.43 14.21
N ASN A 84 18.45 -9.46 15.53
CA ASN A 84 19.05 -8.55 16.50
C ASN A 84 19.32 -7.12 16.03
N HIS A 85 18.30 -6.35 15.68
CA HIS A 85 18.32 -4.91 15.93
C HIS A 85 16.98 -4.56 16.57
N SER A 86 17.00 -4.50 17.91
CA SER A 86 16.16 -3.54 18.64
C SER A 86 16.46 -2.17 18.03
N LYS A 87 15.77 -1.83 16.94
CA LYS A 87 15.72 -0.45 16.47
C LYS A 87 14.92 0.26 17.53
N LYS A 88 15.62 0.91 18.44
CA LYS A 88 15.01 1.83 19.39
C LYS A 88 14.02 2.70 18.62
N THR A 89 12.88 2.93 19.22
CA THR A 89 11.81 3.81 18.74
C THR A 89 12.36 5.15 18.23
N GLU A 90 13.47 5.61 18.82
CA GLU A 90 14.27 6.79 18.43
C GLU A 90 14.77 6.78 16.98
N GLU A 91 15.26 5.66 16.44
CA GLU A 91 15.84 5.59 15.08
C GLU A 91 14.76 5.67 13.98
N VAL A 92 13.57 5.14 14.27
CA VAL A 92 12.46 5.15 13.30
C VAL A 92 11.84 6.53 13.23
N CYS A 93 11.76 7.23 14.36
CA CYS A 93 11.28 8.61 14.43
C CYS A 93 12.19 9.62 13.71
N GLN A 94 13.49 9.33 13.55
CA GLN A 94 14.41 10.23 12.82
C GLN A 94 14.02 10.43 11.36
N ASN A 95 13.39 9.44 10.73
CA ASN A 95 12.97 9.50 9.33
C ASN A 95 11.51 9.96 9.15
N MET A 96 10.85 10.40 10.23
CA MET A 96 9.46 10.84 10.19
C MET A 96 9.34 12.25 9.59
N PRO A 97 8.51 12.44 8.55
CA PRO A 97 8.16 13.76 8.03
C PRO A 97 7.57 14.66 9.12
N GLU A 98 7.87 15.96 9.08
CA GLU A 98 7.42 16.92 10.10
C GLU A 98 5.89 17.00 10.22
N ASN A 99 5.19 16.94 9.09
CA ASN A 99 3.73 16.93 9.02
C ASN A 99 3.08 15.68 9.65
N LEU A 100 3.84 14.61 9.90
CA LEU A 100 3.33 13.36 10.48
C LEU A 100 3.68 13.20 11.97
N LYS A 101 4.51 14.09 12.54
CA LYS A 101 4.90 14.02 13.96
C LYS A 101 3.71 14.20 14.89
N ASP A 102 2.86 15.20 14.63
CA ASP A 102 1.64 15.43 15.43
C ASP A 102 0.72 14.19 15.40
N LEU A 103 0.49 13.64 14.20
CA LEU A 103 -0.34 12.45 14.03
C LEU A 103 0.24 11.24 14.76
N PHE A 104 1.56 11.06 14.72
CA PHE A 104 2.25 9.99 15.42
C PHE A 104 2.10 10.12 16.95
N GLU A 105 2.40 11.29 17.51
CA GLU A 105 2.31 11.52 18.97
C GLU A 105 0.89 11.28 19.49
N ARG A 106 -0.13 11.82 18.80
CA ARG A 106 -1.54 11.62 19.19
C ARG A 106 -2.00 10.16 19.08
N SER A 107 -1.43 9.41 18.15
CA SER A 107 -1.81 8.00 17.95
C SER A 107 -1.04 7.04 18.86
N LYS A 108 0.05 7.52 19.49
CA LYS A 108 0.97 6.70 20.28
C LYS A 108 0.49 6.41 21.71
N GLU A 109 -0.38 7.22 22.28
CA GLU A 109 -0.72 7.19 23.72
C GLU A 109 -1.13 5.82 24.27
N ASN A 110 -1.76 4.97 23.45
CA ASN A 110 -2.27 3.66 23.87
C ASN A 110 -1.55 2.47 23.22
N LEU A 111 -0.38 2.69 22.62
CA LEU A 111 0.35 1.66 21.87
C LEU A 111 1.57 1.16 22.65
N ASN A 112 1.81 -0.14 22.58
CA ASN A 112 3.05 -0.73 23.07
C ASN A 112 4.25 -0.34 22.19
N GLU A 113 5.47 -0.48 22.70
CA GLU A 113 6.69 -0.07 21.98
C GLU A 113 6.83 -0.73 20.59
N LYS A 114 6.48 -2.01 20.49
CA LYS A 114 6.45 -2.75 19.21
C LYS A 114 5.42 -2.15 18.23
N GLU A 115 4.25 -1.77 18.73
CA GLU A 115 3.17 -1.21 17.93
C GLU A 115 3.48 0.23 17.53
N CYS A 116 4.17 1.00 18.38
CA CYS A 116 4.70 2.32 18.05
C CYS A 116 5.65 2.26 16.85
N ILE A 117 6.56 1.27 16.83
CA ILE A 117 7.49 1.06 15.72
C ILE A 117 6.73 0.72 14.44
N GLN A 118 5.71 -0.16 14.54
CA GLN A 118 4.87 -0.51 13.40
C GLN A 118 4.08 0.69 12.87
N LEU A 119 3.52 1.51 13.77
CA LEU A 119 2.82 2.74 13.42
C LEU A 119 3.76 3.72 12.69
N ALA A 120 4.96 3.95 13.23
CA ALA A 120 5.94 4.84 12.60
C ALA A 120 6.32 4.35 11.19
N GLN A 121 6.55 3.04 11.03
CA GLN A 121 6.82 2.45 9.72
C GLN A 121 5.64 2.59 8.76
N LEU A 122 4.40 2.45 9.25
CA LEU A 122 3.18 2.60 8.47
C LEU A 122 3.04 4.04 7.95
N LEU A 123 3.21 5.02 8.84
CA LEU A 123 3.14 6.45 8.49
C LEU A 123 4.21 6.84 7.47
N ILE A 124 5.44 6.34 7.61
CA ILE A 124 6.52 6.56 6.63
C ILE A 124 6.17 5.93 5.29
N LYS A 125 5.67 4.68 5.29
CA LYS A 125 5.32 3.94 4.08
C LYS A 125 4.22 4.63 3.27
N PHE A 126 3.24 5.22 3.95
CA PHE A 126 2.09 5.89 3.34
C PHE A 126 2.15 7.42 3.42
N LYS A 127 3.35 7.99 3.55
CA LYS A 127 3.53 9.45 3.72
C LYS A 127 2.84 10.30 2.63
N ASN A 128 2.79 9.79 1.40
CA ASN A 128 2.20 10.49 0.25
C ASN A 128 0.65 10.51 0.26
N THR A 129 0.02 9.78 1.16
CA THR A 129 -1.44 9.76 1.32
C THR A 129 -1.92 10.91 2.21
N PHE A 130 -1.03 11.44 3.05
CA PHE A 130 -1.35 12.53 3.97
C PHE A 130 -0.97 13.87 3.35
N SER A 131 -1.84 14.86 3.49
CA SER A 131 -1.57 16.23 3.10
C SER A 131 -0.36 16.77 3.87
N VAL A 132 0.56 17.43 3.15
CA VAL A 132 1.72 18.10 3.76
C VAL A 132 1.31 19.41 4.45
N ASN A 133 0.34 20.12 3.88
CA ASN A 133 -0.21 21.36 4.40
C ASN A 133 -1.68 21.53 3.98
N ASP A 134 -2.34 22.56 4.48
CA ASP A 134 -3.77 22.84 4.20
C ASP A 134 -4.07 23.11 2.71
N LEU A 135 -3.04 23.39 1.92
CA LEU A 135 -3.13 23.62 0.48
C LEU A 135 -2.85 22.35 -0.35
N ASP A 136 -2.47 21.24 0.29
CA ASP A 136 -2.21 19.95 -0.34
C ASP A 136 -3.48 19.11 -0.41
N ILE A 137 -4.40 19.55 -1.27
CA ILE A 137 -5.76 18.98 -1.40
C ILE A 137 -5.76 17.73 -2.31
N GLY A 138 -4.59 17.30 -2.79
CA GLY A 138 -4.46 16.20 -3.76
C GLY A 138 -5.07 16.54 -5.12
N HIS A 139 -4.51 16.03 -6.21
CA HIS A 139 -5.04 16.25 -7.57
C HIS A 139 -5.38 14.90 -8.20
N SER A 140 -6.65 14.50 -8.11
CA SER A 140 -7.14 13.31 -8.80
C SER A 140 -7.34 13.62 -10.28
N THR A 141 -6.49 13.06 -11.14
CA THR A 141 -6.60 13.20 -12.60
C THR A 141 -7.53 12.16 -13.24
N LYS A 142 -8.00 11.19 -12.45
CA LYS A 142 -8.79 10.04 -12.93
C LYS A 142 -10.24 10.38 -13.24
N ILE A 143 -10.84 11.31 -12.50
CA ILE A 143 -12.23 11.72 -12.68
C ILE A 143 -12.25 13.13 -13.24
N LYS A 144 -12.80 13.30 -14.43
CA LYS A 144 -13.06 14.61 -15.04
C LYS A 144 -14.56 14.81 -15.10
N HIS A 145 -15.09 15.68 -14.24
CA HIS A 145 -16.49 16.09 -14.34
C HIS A 145 -16.63 17.09 -15.50
N ARG A 146 -17.56 16.79 -16.42
CA ARG A 146 -17.98 17.72 -17.46
C ARG A 146 -19.31 18.33 -17.03
N ILE A 147 -19.36 19.64 -16.89
CA ILE A 147 -20.61 20.36 -16.68
C ILE A 147 -21.12 20.74 -18.08
N ASP A 148 -22.18 20.08 -18.53
CA ASP A 148 -22.86 20.45 -19.76
C ASP A 148 -23.75 21.68 -19.49
N THR A 149 -23.23 22.87 -19.75
CA THR A 149 -23.97 24.13 -19.57
C THR A 149 -24.97 24.43 -20.69
N GLY A 150 -25.28 23.46 -21.57
CA GLY A 150 -26.23 23.63 -22.69
C GLY A 150 -25.86 24.78 -23.64
N THR A 151 -26.86 25.36 -24.32
CA THR A 151 -26.74 26.54 -25.21
C THR A 151 -26.66 27.86 -24.45
N SER A 152 -25.96 27.88 -23.32
CA SER A 152 -25.53 29.14 -22.72
C SER A 152 -24.35 29.69 -23.53
N GLU A 153 -24.67 30.22 -24.72
CA GLU A 153 -23.74 31.12 -25.39
C GLU A 153 -23.46 32.28 -24.44
N LYS A 154 -22.22 32.32 -23.95
CA LYS A 154 -21.59 33.42 -23.22
C LYS A 154 -21.92 33.44 -21.72
N ASN A 155 -21.09 32.75 -20.96
CA ASN A 155 -20.30 33.46 -19.95
C ASN A 155 -18.85 32.95 -20.01
N THR A 156 -18.21 33.24 -21.14
CA THR A 156 -16.85 33.74 -21.07
C THR A 156 -16.88 34.91 -20.08
N LEU A 157 -16.53 34.65 -18.81
CA LEU A 157 -15.98 35.68 -17.94
C LEU A 157 -14.59 36.05 -18.51
N ARG A 158 -14.58 36.57 -19.75
CA ARG A 158 -13.67 37.66 -20.04
C ARG A 158 -14.12 38.69 -19.03
N PHE A 159 -13.27 38.97 -18.05
CA PHE A 159 -13.31 40.20 -17.30
C PHE A 159 -13.23 41.34 -18.33
N SER A 160 -14.36 41.65 -18.95
CA SER A 160 -14.56 42.85 -19.73
C SER A 160 -14.35 43.97 -18.73
N LYS A 161 -13.35 44.80 -18.99
CA LYS A 161 -12.86 45.90 -18.16
C LYS A 161 -13.92 46.95 -17.79
N GLU A 162 -15.21 46.74 -18.05
CA GLU A 162 -16.23 47.80 -17.99
C GLU A 162 -17.46 47.48 -17.15
N LYS A 163 -17.64 46.27 -16.62
CA LYS A 163 -18.78 46.02 -15.71
C LYS A 163 -18.39 46.26 -14.25
N ARG A 164 -18.31 47.54 -13.86
CA ARG A 164 -18.27 47.94 -12.44
C ARG A 164 -19.45 47.26 -11.72
N MET A 165 -19.15 46.51 -10.66
CA MET A 165 -20.18 45.97 -9.76
C MET A 165 -21.04 47.13 -9.27
N LYS A 166 -22.33 47.14 -9.61
CA LYS A 166 -23.28 48.09 -9.02
C LYS A 166 -23.55 47.61 -7.60
N ARG A 167 -23.12 48.39 -6.61
CA ARG A 167 -23.47 48.16 -5.21
C ARG A 167 -24.96 48.46 -5.04
N THR A 168 -25.68 47.54 -4.41
CA THR A 168 -27.01 47.81 -3.88
C THR A 168 -26.86 48.93 -2.85
N PRO A 169 -27.57 50.07 -2.96
CA PRO A 169 -27.56 51.05 -1.89
C PRO A 169 -28.19 50.41 -0.64
N LEU A 170 -27.50 50.54 0.49
CA LEU A 170 -28.07 50.29 1.81
C LEU A 170 -28.95 51.50 2.15
N GLY A 171 -30.26 51.26 2.26
CA GLY A 171 -31.22 52.21 2.83
C GLY A 171 -32.59 52.08 2.20
N PHE A 172 -33.54 51.46 2.91
CA PHE A 172 -34.46 52.18 3.79
C PHE A 172 -34.70 51.34 5.05
#